data_AF-A0A5E4P0P3-F1
#
_entry.id   AF-A0A5E4P0P3-F1
#
_cell.length_a   1.000
_cell.length_b   1.000
_cell.length_c   1.000
_cell.angle_alpha   90.00
_cell.angle_beta   90.00
_cell.angle_gamma   90.00
#
_symmetry.space_group_name_H-M   'P 1'
#
loop_
_entity.id
_entity.type
_entity.pdbx_description
1 polymer ?
#
loop_
_entity_poly.entity_id
_entity_poly.type
_entity_poly.pdbx_seq_one_letter_code
_entity_poly.pdbx_strand_id
1 'polypeptide(L)'
;MRIVGGRLGGRTLKGPSSNHIRPTSDRLRESLFNILEHGYGGVAGLRVIDLFAGTGALALEALSRVRASPCSSTTGPRRGR
;
A
#
# COMPACT_ATOMS: atom_id res chain seq x y z
N MET A 1 -5.68 14.66 -4.39
CA MET A 1 -4.92 13.45 -3.98
C MET A 1 -4.70 12.59 -5.20
N ARG A 2 -3.49 12.08 -5.43
CA ARG A 2 -3.19 11.12 -6.50
C ARG A 2 -2.35 9.95 -5.97
N ILE A 3 -2.34 8.85 -6.69
CA ILE A 3 -1.38 7.76 -6.43
C ILE A 3 0.00 8.21 -6.92
N VAL A 4 1.02 8.10 -6.08
CA VAL A 4 2.37 8.65 -6.30
C VAL A 4 3.25 7.66 -7.06
N GLY A 5 3.14 6.36 -6.83
CA GLY A 5 3.96 5.35 -7.48
C GLY A 5 3.38 3.94 -7.45
N GLY A 6 4.16 2.98 -7.94
CA GLY A 6 3.70 1.62 -8.26
C GLY A 6 2.90 1.55 -9.57
N ARG A 7 2.23 0.42 -9.83
CA ARG A 7 1.51 0.12 -11.08
C ARG A 7 0.32 1.05 -11.35
N LEU A 8 -0.26 1.65 -10.31
CA LEU A 8 -1.40 2.56 -10.37
C LEU A 8 -0.98 4.03 -10.23
N GLY A 9 0.32 4.34 -10.28
CA GLY A 9 0.87 5.69 -10.19
C GLY A 9 0.20 6.66 -11.19
N GLY A 10 -0.05 7.89 -10.74
CA GLY A 10 -0.66 8.95 -11.55
C GLY A 10 -2.18 8.99 -11.53
N ARG A 11 -2.88 8.00 -10.96
CA ARG A 11 -4.35 8.03 -10.88
C ARG A 11 -4.84 9.04 -9.85
N THR A 12 -5.75 9.90 -10.26
CA THR A 12 -6.41 10.87 -9.37
C THR A 12 -7.43 10.15 -8.49
N LEU A 13 -7.32 10.30 -7.19
CA LEU A 13 -8.29 9.79 -6.23
C LEU A 13 -9.35 10.87 -5.98
N LYS A 14 -10.62 10.48 -5.98
CA LYS A 14 -11.72 11.35 -5.51
C LYS A 14 -11.50 11.61 -4.03
N GLY A 15 -10.97 12.80 -3.73
CA GLY A 15 -10.89 13.29 -2.37
C GLY A 15 -12.26 13.74 -1.87
N PRO A 16 -12.45 13.82 -0.56
CA PRO A 16 -13.63 14.43 0.04
C PRO A 16 -13.70 15.90 -0.38
N SER A 17 -14.89 16.38 -0.72
CA SER A 17 -15.14 17.74 -1.21
C SER A 17 -14.94 18.82 -0.14
N SER A 18 -14.85 18.44 1.13
CA SER A 18 -14.69 19.35 2.26
C SER A 18 -13.22 19.55 2.66
N ASN A 19 -12.80 20.81 2.80
CA ASN A 19 -11.47 21.21 3.27
C ASN A 19 -11.20 20.92 4.77
N HIS A 20 -12.18 20.34 5.49
CA HIS A 20 -12.11 20.02 6.92
C HIS A 20 -11.23 18.81 7.26
N ILE A 21 -10.85 18.02 6.25
CA ILE A 21 -10.04 16.82 6.45
C ILE A 21 -8.61 17.17 6.09
N ARG A 22 -7.68 17.08 7.06
CA ARG A 22 -6.26 17.29 6.82
C ARG A 22 -5.75 16.15 5.93
N PRO A 23 -5.54 16.37 4.62
CA PRO A 23 -5.15 15.29 3.74
C PRO A 23 -3.69 14.93 4.01
N THR A 24 -3.38 13.64 4.11
CA THR A 24 -2.00 13.17 4.14
C THR A 24 -1.32 13.63 2.85
N SER A 25 -0.29 14.47 2.97
CA SER A 25 0.37 15.07 1.81
C SER A 25 1.02 14.00 0.94
N ASP A 26 1.02 14.23 -0.37
CA ASP A 26 1.68 13.33 -1.33
C ASP A 26 3.15 13.10 -0.94
N ARG A 27 3.83 14.16 -0.46
CA ARG A 27 5.21 14.10 0.06
C ARG A 27 5.35 13.17 1.26
N LEU A 28 4.43 13.19 2.23
CA LEU A 28 4.54 12.33 3.41
C LEU A 28 4.34 10.85 3.05
N ARG A 29 3.43 10.56 2.12
CA ARG A 29 3.27 9.20 1.57
C ARG A 29 4.53 8.76 0.83
N GLU A 30 5.10 9.62 0.02
CA GLU A 30 6.36 9.34 -0.70
C GLU A 30 7.53 9.08 0.24
N SER A 31 7.74 9.91 1.26
CA SER A 31 8.77 9.69 2.28
C SER A 31 8.57 8.37 3.03
N LEU A 32 7.33 8.01 3.39
CA LEU A 32 7.02 6.74 4.04
C LEU A 32 7.42 5.54 3.17
N PHE A 33 7.03 5.53 1.89
CA PHE A 33 7.40 4.44 0.99
C PHE A 33 8.89 4.42 0.68
N ASN A 34 9.57 5.57 0.62
CA ASN A 34 11.02 5.60 0.49
C ASN A 34 11.72 4.95 1.69
N ILE A 35 11.26 5.23 2.92
CA ILE A 35 11.81 4.59 4.13
C ILE A 35 11.57 3.07 4.09
N LEU A 36 10.36 2.64 3.71
CA LEU A 36 10.04 1.21 3.62
C LEU A 36 10.85 0.50 2.52
N GLU A 37 11.08 1.17 1.40
CA GLU A 37 11.90 0.65 0.29
C GLU A 37 13.35 0.43 0.74
N HIS A 38 13.96 1.44 1.37
CA HIS A 38 15.37 1.38 1.77
C HIS A 38 15.59 0.56 3.04
N GLY A 39 14.63 0.56 3.98
CA GLY A 39 14.76 -0.11 5.27
C GLY A 39 14.38 -1.60 5.25
N TYR A 40 13.44 -2.00 4.40
CA TYR A 40 12.88 -3.35 4.39
C TYR A 40 12.94 -4.04 3.01
N GLY A 41 13.54 -3.39 2.00
CA GLY A 41 13.58 -3.92 0.63
C GLY A 41 12.25 -3.80 -0.10
N GLY A 42 11.39 -2.86 0.33
CA GLY A 42 10.10 -2.57 -0.29
C GLY A 42 8.92 -3.31 0.32
N VAL A 43 7.74 -3.09 -0.27
CA VAL A 43 6.46 -3.64 0.19
C VAL A 43 5.91 -4.75 -0.72
N ALA A 44 6.70 -5.20 -1.69
CA ALA A 44 6.28 -6.24 -2.63
C ALA A 44 6.11 -7.60 -1.91
N GLY A 45 4.92 -8.19 -2.02
CA GLY A 45 4.60 -9.48 -1.40
C GLY A 45 4.25 -9.43 0.09
N LEU A 46 4.20 -8.24 0.69
CA LEU A 46 3.80 -8.04 2.08
C LEU A 46 2.29 -7.82 2.23
N ARG A 47 1.74 -8.20 3.38
CA ARG A 47 0.37 -7.83 3.76
C ARG A 47 0.41 -6.47 4.45
N VAL A 48 -0.29 -5.50 3.87
CA VAL A 48 -0.37 -4.13 4.41
C VAL A 48 -1.78 -3.89 4.95
N ILE A 49 -1.87 -3.41 6.19
CA ILE A 49 -3.12 -2.96 6.81
C ILE A 49 -3.02 -1.45 7.06
N ASP A 50 -4.06 -0.73 6.66
CA ASP A 50 -4.23 0.69 6.94
C ASP A 50 -5.32 0.84 8.02
N LEU A 51 -4.91 1.05 9.27
CA LEU A 51 -5.81 1.13 10.43
C LEU A 51 -6.64 2.43 10.45
N PHE A 52 -6.22 3.46 9.72
CA PHE A 52 -6.86 4.77 9.67
C PHE A 52 -7.04 5.21 8.22
N ALA A 53 -7.67 4.34 7.43
CA ALA A 53 -7.69 4.49 5.98
C ALA A 53 -8.23 5.86 5.51
N GLY A 54 -9.21 6.45 6.20
CA GLY A 54 -9.81 7.72 5.80
C GLY A 54 -10.29 7.64 4.34
N THR A 55 -9.59 8.33 3.43
CA THR A 55 -9.84 8.30 1.97
C THR A 55 -9.26 7.07 1.24
N GLY A 56 -8.58 6.18 1.95
CA GLY A 56 -7.90 5.00 1.43
C GLY A 56 -6.65 5.31 0.60
N ALA A 57 -6.15 6.55 0.62
CA ALA A 57 -5.07 6.97 -0.26
C ALA A 57 -3.72 6.29 0.05
N LEU A 58 -3.49 5.83 1.28
CA LEU A 58 -2.29 5.09 1.68
C LEU A 58 -2.44 3.59 1.34
N ALA A 59 -3.60 2.99 1.64
CA ALA A 59 -3.93 1.62 1.23
C ALA A 59 -3.84 1.42 -0.30
N LEU A 60 -4.35 2.37 -1.09
CA LEU A 60 -4.27 2.32 -2.56
C LEU A 60 -2.83 2.49 -3.07
N GLU A 61 -2.03 3.31 -2.40
CA GLU A 61 -0.60 3.47 -2.69
C GLU A 61 0.18 2.19 -2.38
N ALA A 62 -0.14 1.53 -1.26
CA ALA A 62 0.43 0.23 -0.91
C ALA A 62 0.03 -0.82 -1.95
N LEU A 63 -1.26 -0.97 -2.26
CA LEU A 63 -1.79 -1.88 -3.30
C LEU A 63 -1.16 -1.67 -4.68
N SER A 64 -0.83 -0.42 -5.03
CA SER A 64 -0.13 -0.09 -6.27
C SER A 64 1.27 -0.72 -6.34
N ARG A 65 1.90 -0.96 -5.18
CA ARG A 65 3.28 -1.42 -5.02
C ARG A 65 3.39 -2.89 -4.57
N VAL A 66 2.36 -3.43 -3.91
CA VAL A 66 2.30 -4.86 -3.58
C VAL A 66 2.04 -5.64 -4.87
N ARG A 67 2.96 -6.53 -5.26
CA ARG A 67 2.64 -7.62 -6.17
C ARG A 67 1.79 -8.61 -5.38
N ALA A 68 0.63 -9.03 -5.91
CA ALA A 68 -0.18 -10.06 -5.28
C ALA A 68 0.72 -11.25 -4.96
N SER A 69 0.94 -11.54 -3.68
CA SER A 69 1.62 -12.76 -3.29
C SER A 69 0.81 -13.90 -3.91
N PRO A 70 1.42 -14.78 -4.72
CA PRO A 70 0.73 -16.00 -5.10
C PRO A 70 0.35 -16.68 -3.79
N CYS A 71 -0.94 -16.76 -3.50
CA CYS A 71 -1.44 -17.59 -2.43
C CYS A 71 -1.17 -19.04 -2.87
N SER A 72 0.03 -19.53 -2.63
CA SER A 72 0.28 -20.96 -2.59
C SER A 72 -0.30 -21.44 -1.26
N SER A 73 -1.61 -21.71 -1.25
CA SER A 73 -2.17 -22.64 -0.28
C SER A 73 -1.67 -24.05 -0.62
N THR A 74 -0.37 -24.28 -0.50
CA THR A 74 0.18 -25.63 -0.51
C THR A 74 0.08 -26.13 0.92
N THR A 75 -1.09 -26.65 1.28
CA THR A 75 -1.19 -27.63 2.35
C THR A 75 -0.41 -28.86 1.88
N GLY A 76 0.91 -28.86 2.09
CA GLY A 76 1.75 -30.02 1.83
C GLY A 76 1.34 -31.18 2.74
N PRO A 77 1.46 -32.44 2.30
CA PRO A 77 1.14 -33.58 3.15
C PRO A 77 2.13 -33.61 4.32
N ARG A 78 1.60 -33.55 5.54
CA ARG A 78 2.36 -33.80 6.76
C ARG A 78 2.92 -35.22 6.69
N ARG A 79 4.22 -35.35 6.40
CA ARG A 79 4.97 -36.59 6.62
C ARG A 79 5.17 -36.79 8.12
N GLY A 80 4.63 -37.92 8.60
CA GLY A 80 5.11 -38.79 9.68
C GLY A 80 5.76 -38.20 10.91
N ARG A 81 5.09 -38.39 12.05
CA ARG A 81 5.60 -39.19 13.16
C ARG A 81 4.48 -40.07 13.69
#